data_AF-A0A2Z6QPW8-F1
#
_entry.id   AF-A0A2Z6QPW8-F1
#
_cell.length_a   1.000
_cell.length_b   1.000
_cell.length_c   1.000
_cell.angle_alpha   90.00
_cell.angle_beta   90.00
_cell.angle_gamma   90.00
#
_symmetry.space_group_name_H-M   'P 1'
#
loop_
_entity.id
_entity.type
_entity.pdbx_description
1 polymer ?
#
loop_
_entity_poly.entity_id
_entity_poly.type
_entity_poly.pdbx_seq_one_letter_code
_entity_poly.pdbx_strand_id
1 'polypeptide(L)'
;MKVNKKIKVKVICESVYDTELSRILVNWLSKERKLEVVGQWHLSKPLPNGEYEHKYCDIVIKPPITCSQTSYDQPTIIFELLATATNKELKEHFDRVLIYADQRFAGEKWVIHFTCCKNHVTNPLWLTKEELERGLQVAIVWHDLEFTTVHIVACWWDGEYKKMHVTRVEEFKPNAIIRI
;
A
#
# COMPACT_ATOMS: atom_id res chain seq x y z
N MET A 1 -0.10 -11.83 17.51
CA MET A 1 -1.29 -11.33 16.80
C MET A 1 -2.35 -12.44 16.68
N LYS A 2 -3.64 -12.10 16.51
CA LYS A 2 -4.75 -13.07 16.40
C LYS A 2 -5.08 -13.32 14.93
N VAL A 3 -4.87 -14.55 14.46
CA VAL A 3 -5.16 -14.97 13.08
C VAL A 3 -6.18 -16.09 13.16
N ASN A 4 -7.32 -15.97 12.46
CA ASN A 4 -8.36 -17.00 12.42
C ASN A 4 -8.75 -17.58 13.80
N LYS A 5 -8.96 -16.70 14.79
CA LYS A 5 -9.29 -17.05 16.20
C LYS A 5 -8.18 -17.79 16.99
N LYS A 6 -7.02 -18.09 16.40
CA LYS A 6 -5.83 -18.60 17.11
C LYS A 6 -5.01 -17.45 17.70
N ILE A 7 -4.56 -17.61 18.94
CA ILE A 7 -3.74 -16.65 19.68
C ILE A 7 -2.25 -17.05 19.53
N LYS A 8 -1.35 -16.06 19.43
CA LYS A 8 0.13 -16.24 19.31
C LYS A 8 0.63 -16.92 18.02
N VAL A 9 0.05 -16.60 16.87
CA VAL A 9 0.66 -17.00 15.59
C VAL A 9 1.84 -16.06 15.29
N LYS A 10 3.00 -16.64 14.95
CA LYS A 10 4.15 -15.89 14.44
C LYS A 10 3.81 -15.45 13.02
N VAL A 11 3.65 -14.15 12.84
CA VAL A 11 3.40 -13.53 11.54
C VAL A 11 4.57 -12.61 11.24
N ILE A 12 4.85 -12.43 9.94
CA ILE A 12 5.85 -11.47 9.49
C ILE A 12 5.38 -10.07 9.92
N CYS A 13 6.32 -9.27 10.42
CA CYS A 13 6.04 -7.91 10.89
C CYS A 13 5.86 -6.98 9.70
N GLU A 14 5.03 -5.94 9.84
CA GLU A 14 4.78 -4.96 8.78
C GLU A 14 6.07 -4.32 8.24
N SER A 15 7.01 -4.02 9.14
CA SER A 15 8.32 -3.45 8.78
C SER A 15 9.14 -4.34 7.84
N VAL A 16 8.94 -5.65 7.88
CA VAL A 16 9.60 -6.58 6.95
C VAL A 16 8.98 -6.44 5.56
N TYR A 17 7.66 -6.32 5.45
CA TYR A 17 7.00 -6.07 4.17
C TYR A 17 7.40 -4.71 3.58
N ASP A 18 7.44 -3.67 4.41
CA ASP A 18 7.88 -2.34 4.01
C ASP A 18 9.32 -2.35 3.47
N THR A 19 10.25 -2.97 4.22
CA THR A 19 11.66 -3.07 3.83
C THR A 19 11.83 -3.86 2.52
N GLU A 20 11.16 -5.01 2.39
CA GLU A 20 11.31 -5.87 1.21
C GLU A 20 10.63 -5.28 -0.02
N LEU A 21 9.43 -4.71 0.13
CA LEU A 21 8.76 -4.03 -0.98
C LEU A 21 9.58 -2.82 -1.44
N SER A 22 10.06 -1.99 -0.52
CA SER A 22 10.96 -0.87 -0.83
C SER A 22 12.21 -1.34 -1.58
N ARG A 23 12.84 -2.43 -1.13
CA ARG A 23 14.03 -3.01 -1.79
C ARG A 23 13.73 -3.45 -3.22
N ILE A 24 12.59 -4.12 -3.46
CA ILE A 24 12.15 -4.55 -4.79
C ILE A 24 11.91 -3.32 -5.67
N LEU A 25 11.17 -2.33 -5.18
CA LEU A 25 10.83 -1.11 -5.93
C LEU A 25 12.08 -0.29 -6.26
N VAL A 26 13.03 -0.12 -5.35
CA VAL A 26 14.31 0.57 -5.61
C VAL A 26 15.10 -0.16 -6.70
N ASN A 27 15.19 -1.48 -6.61
CA ASN A 27 15.92 -2.27 -7.59
C ASN A 27 15.29 -2.19 -8.98
N TRP A 28 13.96 -2.18 -9.05
CA TRP A 28 13.25 -2.10 -10.32
C TRP A 28 13.19 -0.67 -10.86
N LEU A 29 12.62 0.25 -10.09
CA LEU A 29 12.25 1.58 -10.57
C LEU A 29 13.41 2.57 -10.49
N SER A 30 14.20 2.56 -9.42
CA SER A 30 15.32 3.50 -9.30
C SER A 30 16.46 3.12 -10.23
N LYS A 31 16.85 1.85 -10.25
CA LYS A 31 17.98 1.41 -11.08
C LYS A 31 17.64 1.34 -12.57
N GLU A 32 16.44 0.90 -12.94
CA GLU A 32 16.11 0.71 -14.36
C GLU A 32 15.29 1.85 -14.98
N ARG A 33 14.56 2.64 -14.17
CA ARG A 33 13.64 3.69 -14.67
C ARG A 33 13.97 5.09 -14.14
N LYS A 34 15.03 5.23 -13.34
CA LYS A 34 15.47 6.51 -12.73
C LYS A 34 14.40 7.21 -11.90
N LEU A 35 13.48 6.46 -11.30
CA LEU A 35 12.49 7.01 -10.35
C LEU A 35 13.04 7.00 -8.92
N GLU A 36 12.65 7.98 -8.12
CA GLU A 36 12.92 7.97 -6.68
C GLU A 36 11.86 7.13 -5.95
N VAL A 37 12.33 6.22 -5.10
CA VAL A 37 11.50 5.47 -4.17
C VAL A 37 11.92 5.89 -2.77
N VAL A 38 10.99 6.41 -1.98
CA VAL A 38 11.28 6.94 -0.64
C VAL A 38 10.36 6.27 0.36
N GLY A 39 10.96 5.59 1.35
CA GLY A 39 10.25 5.05 2.50
C GLY A 39 10.01 6.12 3.56
N GLN A 40 8.95 5.96 4.35
CA GLN A 40 8.60 6.80 5.49
C GLN A 40 8.60 8.30 5.15
N TRP A 41 7.89 8.67 4.08
CA TRP A 41 7.87 10.05 3.62
C TRP A 41 7.14 10.95 4.62
N HIS A 42 7.87 11.90 5.20
CA HIS A 42 7.35 12.82 6.21
C HIS A 42 6.39 13.86 5.63
N LEU A 43 5.23 13.97 6.28
CA LEU A 43 4.22 14.98 6.05
C LEU A 43 4.04 15.79 7.33
N SER A 44 4.12 17.11 7.22
CA SER A 44 3.84 18.02 8.33
C SER A 44 2.74 18.99 7.94
N LYS A 45 1.70 19.09 8.76
CA LYS A 45 0.62 20.07 8.60
C LYS A 45 0.60 21.02 9.81
N PRO A 46 0.65 22.35 9.60
CA PRO A 46 0.54 23.29 10.70
C PRO A 46 -0.86 23.22 11.33
N LEU A 47 -0.90 23.29 12.66
CA LEU A 47 -2.10 23.32 13.47
C LEU A 47 -2.40 24.75 13.95
N PRO A 48 -3.65 25.09 14.29
CA PRO A 48 -4.03 26.44 14.73
C PRO A 48 -3.32 26.92 16.00
N ASN A 49 -2.83 25.99 16.83
CA ASN A 49 -2.08 26.27 18.05
C ASN A 49 -0.58 26.55 17.81
N GLY A 50 -0.13 26.56 16.55
CA GLY A 50 1.28 26.74 16.18
C GLY A 50 2.12 25.47 16.22
N GLU A 51 1.55 24.32 16.58
CA GLU A 51 2.20 23.01 16.48
C GLU A 51 2.10 22.42 15.07
N TYR A 52 2.75 21.29 14.85
CA TYR A 52 2.67 20.55 13.59
C TYR A 52 2.14 19.14 13.85
N GLU A 53 1.14 18.75 13.05
CA GLU A 53 0.75 17.36 12.92
C GLU A 53 1.77 16.67 12.00
N HIS A 54 2.45 15.65 12.51
CA HIS A 54 3.40 14.86 11.76
C HIS A 54 2.79 13.51 11.37
N LYS A 55 2.89 13.17 10.09
CA LYS A 55 2.41 11.94 9.50
C LYS A 55 3.49 11.36 8.58
N TYR A 56 3.44 10.06 8.34
CA TYR A 56 4.41 9.37 7.50
C TYR A 56 3.66 8.45 6.55
N CYS A 57 3.89 8.60 5.25
CA CYS A 57 3.45 7.61 4.27
C CYS A 57 4.49 6.49 4.22
N ASP A 58 4.05 5.26 4.02
CA ASP A 58 4.98 4.12 4.04
C ASP A 58 5.95 4.17 2.87
N ILE A 59 5.46 4.24 1.63
CA ILE A 59 6.31 4.33 0.43
C ILE A 59 5.76 5.36 -0.56
N VAL A 60 6.65 6.19 -1.10
CA VAL A 60 6.34 7.15 -2.16
C VAL A 60 7.24 6.89 -3.36
N ILE A 61 6.65 6.80 -4.54
CA ILE A 61 7.36 6.72 -5.82
C ILE A 61 7.13 8.04 -6.56
N LYS A 62 8.20 8.68 -6.97
CA LYS A 62 8.13 9.96 -7.68
C LYS A 62 9.29 10.09 -8.69
N PRO A 63 9.13 10.94 -9.71
CA PRO A 63 10.24 11.36 -10.55
C PRO A 63 11.35 12.04 -9.73
N PRO A 64 12.61 11.96 -10.18
CA PRO A 64 13.72 12.60 -9.51
C PRO A 64 13.58 14.11 -9.58
N ILE A 65 13.88 14.80 -8.47
CA ILE A 65 13.77 16.27 -8.43
C ILE A 65 14.89 16.86 -9.29
N THR A 66 14.54 17.40 -10.46
CA THR A 66 15.45 18.19 -11.28
C THR A 66 15.29 19.68 -10.96
N CYS A 67 16.36 20.46 -11.12
CA CYS A 67 16.42 21.88 -10.71
C CYS A 67 15.38 22.80 -11.40
N SER A 68 14.64 22.30 -12.39
CA SER A 68 13.66 23.06 -13.19
C SER A 68 12.21 22.61 -13.00
N GLN A 69 11.92 21.67 -12.10
CA GLN A 69 10.58 21.11 -11.91
C GLN A 69 10.07 21.37 -10.49
N THR A 70 8.82 21.82 -10.38
CA THR A 70 8.16 21.92 -9.07
C THR A 70 7.60 20.55 -8.68
N SER A 71 7.58 20.23 -7.39
CA SER A 71 7.06 18.95 -6.87
C SER A 71 5.56 18.73 -7.16
N TYR A 72 4.85 19.77 -7.59
CA TYR A 72 3.40 19.75 -7.85
C TYR A 72 3.04 19.22 -9.24
N ASP A 73 4.00 19.19 -10.18
CA ASP A 73 3.74 18.81 -11.58
C ASP A 73 4.10 17.34 -11.89
N GLN A 74 4.55 16.57 -10.90
CA GLN A 74 5.08 15.23 -11.10
C GLN A 74 4.08 14.17 -10.60
N PRO A 75 3.70 13.18 -11.43
CA PRO A 75 2.84 12.10 -10.99
C PRO A 75 3.54 11.33 -9.87
N THR A 76 2.96 11.41 -8.67
CA THR A 76 3.45 10.71 -7.48
C THR A 76 2.53 9.55 -7.19
N ILE A 77 3.11 8.40 -6.85
CA ILE A 77 2.39 7.21 -6.38
C ILE A 77 2.64 7.09 -4.88
N ILE A 78 1.57 6.97 -4.10
CA ILE A 78 1.64 6.72 -2.66
C ILE A 78 1.17 5.30 -2.37
N PHE A 79 1.98 4.55 -1.65
CA PHE A 79 1.63 3.25 -1.10
C PHE A 79 1.52 3.37 0.42
N GLU A 80 0.37 2.94 0.93
CA GLU A 80 0.13 2.71 2.34
C GLU A 80 0.09 1.21 2.59
N LEU A 81 0.94 0.72 3.47
CA LEU A 81 1.09 -0.69 3.78
C LEU A 81 0.36 -1.02 5.08
N LEU A 82 -0.15 -2.25 5.15
CA LEU A 82 -0.75 -2.74 6.37
C LEU A 82 -0.61 -4.26 6.46
N ALA A 83 -0.16 -4.76 7.61
CA ALA A 83 -0.02 -6.19 7.85
C ALA A 83 -1.06 -6.73 8.84
N THR A 84 -1.96 -7.56 8.33
CA THR A 84 -3.00 -8.30 9.04
C THR A 84 -3.80 -7.42 9.99
N ALA A 85 -4.52 -6.49 9.37
CA ALA A 85 -5.38 -5.56 10.06
C ALA A 85 -6.81 -6.06 10.25
N THR A 86 -7.45 -5.48 11.26
CA THR A 86 -8.90 -5.49 11.39
C THR A 86 -9.55 -4.63 10.30
N ASN A 87 -10.82 -4.88 10.02
CA ASN A 87 -11.58 -4.03 9.09
C ASN A 87 -11.64 -2.56 9.52
N LYS A 88 -11.49 -2.27 10.82
CA LYS A 88 -11.44 -0.90 11.33
C LYS A 88 -10.12 -0.22 10.93
N GLU A 89 -9.00 -0.87 11.20
CA GLU A 89 -7.66 -0.37 10.83
C GLU A 89 -7.54 -0.21 9.31
N LEU A 90 -8.07 -1.13 8.50
CA LEU A 90 -8.10 -0.97 7.04
C LEU A 90 -8.81 0.31 6.60
N LYS A 91 -9.98 0.61 7.16
CA LYS A 91 -10.73 1.83 6.85
C LYS A 91 -9.97 3.09 7.26
N GLU A 92 -9.34 3.07 8.43
CA GLU A 92 -8.50 4.18 8.89
C GLU A 92 -7.33 4.43 7.90
N HIS A 93 -6.75 3.38 7.32
CA HIS A 93 -5.71 3.50 6.30
C HIS A 93 -6.26 3.99 4.95
N PHE A 94 -7.47 3.59 4.56
CA PHE A 94 -8.15 4.12 3.36
C PHE A 94 -8.34 5.65 3.45
N ASP A 95 -8.83 6.14 4.60
CA ASP A 95 -8.97 7.57 4.84
C ASP A 95 -7.61 8.28 4.83
N ARG A 96 -6.60 7.66 5.45
CA ARG A 96 -5.26 8.21 5.61
C ARG A 96 -4.56 8.42 4.27
N VAL A 97 -4.57 7.43 3.37
CA VAL A 97 -3.93 7.55 2.07
C VAL A 97 -4.63 8.59 1.17
N LEU A 98 -5.95 8.76 1.32
CA LEU A 98 -6.69 9.82 0.63
C LEU A 98 -6.24 11.21 1.09
N ILE A 99 -6.08 11.40 2.40
CA ILE A 99 -5.54 12.66 2.96
C ILE A 99 -4.11 12.92 2.45
N TYR A 100 -3.28 11.89 2.39
CA TYR A 100 -1.89 12.00 1.90
C TYR A 100 -1.82 12.37 0.42
N ALA A 101 -2.65 11.72 -0.40
CA ALA A 101 -2.75 12.02 -1.81
C ALA A 101 -3.20 13.45 -2.06
N ASP A 102 -4.19 13.94 -1.31
CA ASP A 102 -4.70 15.30 -1.45
C ASP A 102 -3.64 16.35 -1.05
N GLN A 103 -2.83 16.08 -0.02
CA GLN A 103 -1.73 16.98 0.41
C GLN A 103 -0.56 17.04 -0.58
N ARG A 104 -0.37 15.99 -1.39
CA ARG A 104 0.78 15.84 -2.29
C ARG A 104 0.41 15.83 -3.76
N PHE A 105 -0.86 16.03 -4.10
CA PHE A 105 -1.37 15.95 -5.47
C PHE A 105 -0.96 14.62 -6.14
N ALA A 106 -1.01 13.52 -5.40
CA ALA A 106 -0.60 12.22 -5.89
C ALA A 106 -1.53 11.75 -7.02
N GLY A 107 -0.92 11.30 -8.12
CA GLY A 107 -1.64 10.77 -9.28
C GLY A 107 -2.23 9.39 -9.01
N GLU A 108 -1.55 8.60 -8.18
CA GLU A 108 -2.02 7.28 -7.76
C GLU A 108 -1.86 7.08 -6.25
N LYS A 109 -2.80 6.35 -5.67
CA LYS A 109 -2.84 6.03 -4.24
C LYS A 109 -3.33 4.61 -4.02
N TRP A 110 -2.52 3.83 -3.35
CA TRP A 110 -2.74 2.42 -3.12
C TRP A 110 -2.68 2.08 -1.65
N VAL A 111 -3.58 1.21 -1.20
CA VAL A 111 -3.38 0.44 0.02
C VAL A 111 -2.92 -0.97 -0.33
N ILE A 112 -1.79 -1.39 0.24
CA ILE A 112 -1.24 -2.74 0.07
C ILE A 112 -1.44 -3.50 1.38
N HIS A 113 -2.43 -4.39 1.41
CA HIS A 113 -2.78 -5.16 2.59
C HIS A 113 -2.16 -6.56 2.53
N PHE A 114 -1.12 -6.78 3.34
CA PHE A 114 -0.54 -8.10 3.56
C PHE A 114 -1.32 -8.85 4.63
N THR A 115 -1.69 -10.10 4.39
CA THR A 115 -2.48 -10.87 5.37
C THR A 115 -2.23 -12.36 5.30
N CYS A 116 -2.34 -13.04 6.44
CA CYS A 116 -2.36 -14.50 6.51
C CYS A 116 -3.76 -15.05 6.85
N CYS A 117 -4.76 -14.17 6.97
CA CYS A 117 -6.13 -14.56 7.27
C CYS A 117 -6.84 -15.09 6.01
N LYS A 118 -7.17 -16.40 6.01
CA LYS A 118 -7.80 -17.09 4.86
C LYS A 118 -9.06 -16.40 4.35
N ASN A 119 -9.85 -15.80 5.24
CA ASN A 119 -11.12 -15.17 4.89
C ASN A 119 -10.94 -13.89 4.06
N HIS A 120 -9.77 -13.26 4.05
CA HIS A 120 -9.57 -12.00 3.34
C HIS A 120 -9.29 -12.18 1.85
N VAL A 121 -8.99 -13.40 1.38
CA VAL A 121 -8.97 -13.68 -0.07
C VAL A 121 -10.35 -14.03 -0.58
N THR A 122 -11.14 -14.77 0.22
CA THR A 122 -12.47 -15.23 -0.19
C THR A 122 -13.58 -14.21 0.10
N ASN A 123 -13.38 -13.32 1.07
CA ASN A 123 -14.28 -12.22 1.41
C ASN A 123 -13.48 -10.99 1.90
N PRO A 124 -12.66 -10.37 1.02
CA PRO A 124 -11.95 -9.14 1.33
C PRO A 124 -12.89 -7.99 1.69
N LEU A 125 -12.39 -7.08 2.53
CA LEU A 125 -13.00 -5.77 2.68
C LEU A 125 -12.67 -4.95 1.43
N TRP A 126 -13.64 -4.85 0.53
CA TRP A 126 -13.52 -3.98 -0.64
C TRP A 126 -13.77 -2.52 -0.29
N LEU A 127 -13.17 -1.65 -1.10
CA LEU A 127 -13.39 -0.22 -1.11
C LEU A 127 -14.85 0.10 -1.41
N THR A 128 -15.36 1.19 -0.84
CA THR A 128 -16.67 1.73 -1.23
C THR A 128 -16.61 2.32 -2.63
N LYS A 129 -17.78 2.55 -3.23
CA LYS A 129 -17.85 3.20 -4.53
C LYS A 129 -17.24 4.60 -4.49
N GLU A 130 -17.48 5.34 -3.41
CA GLU A 130 -16.96 6.69 -3.22
C GLU A 130 -15.43 6.70 -3.10
N GLU A 131 -14.85 5.72 -2.38
CA GLU A 131 -13.39 5.55 -2.28
C GLU A 131 -12.77 5.24 -3.66
N LEU A 132 -13.38 4.31 -4.40
CA LEU A 132 -12.96 3.94 -5.75
C LEU A 132 -13.04 5.12 -6.72
N GLU A 133 -14.16 5.85 -6.75
CA GLU A 133 -14.35 7.01 -7.62
C GLU A 133 -13.40 8.17 -7.28
N ARG A 134 -12.95 8.26 -6.02
CA ARG A 134 -11.86 9.16 -5.62
C ARG A 134 -10.48 8.70 -6.10
N GLY A 135 -10.37 7.54 -6.75
CA GLY A 135 -9.13 6.98 -7.28
C GLY A 135 -8.32 6.17 -6.27
N LEU A 136 -8.91 5.76 -5.15
CA LEU A 136 -8.25 4.83 -4.23
C LEU A 136 -8.21 3.43 -4.84
N GLN A 137 -7.05 2.79 -4.73
CA GLN A 137 -6.81 1.44 -5.21
C GLN A 137 -6.36 0.56 -4.05
N VAL A 138 -6.65 -0.73 -4.12
CA VAL A 138 -6.22 -1.68 -3.09
C VAL A 138 -5.63 -2.93 -3.73
N ALA A 139 -4.50 -3.39 -3.21
CA ALA A 139 -3.95 -4.71 -3.49
C ALA A 139 -3.92 -5.51 -2.18
N ILE A 140 -4.41 -6.74 -2.25
CA ILE A 140 -4.41 -7.68 -1.13
C ILE A 140 -3.43 -8.78 -1.46
N VAL A 141 -2.42 -8.91 -0.61
CA VAL A 141 -1.40 -9.95 -0.70
C VAL A 141 -1.63 -10.91 0.45
N TRP A 142 -2.27 -12.04 0.16
CA TRP A 142 -2.38 -13.12 1.11
C TRP A 142 -1.20 -14.06 0.99
N HIS A 143 -0.74 -14.61 2.10
CA HIS A 143 0.25 -15.67 2.11
C HIS A 143 -0.02 -16.67 3.24
N ASP A 144 0.47 -17.90 3.07
CA ASP A 144 0.52 -18.85 4.18
C ASP A 144 1.62 -18.48 5.18
N LEU A 145 1.60 -19.06 6.38
CA LEU A 145 2.52 -18.68 7.46
C LEU A 145 3.99 -18.92 7.13
N GLU A 146 4.26 -19.89 6.25
CA GLU A 146 5.61 -20.25 5.79
C GLU A 146 6.03 -19.45 4.53
N PHE A 147 5.17 -18.57 4.02
CA PHE A 147 5.39 -17.78 2.80
C PHE A 147 5.74 -18.66 1.58
N THR A 148 5.21 -19.87 1.52
CA THR A 148 5.40 -20.82 0.40
C THR A 148 4.34 -20.66 -0.67
N THR A 149 3.20 -20.06 -0.32
CA THR A 149 2.11 -19.74 -1.23
C THR A 149 1.69 -18.29 -1.00
N VAL A 150 1.62 -17.53 -2.08
CA VAL A 150 1.16 -16.14 -2.07
C VAL A 150 0.03 -16.00 -3.07
N HIS A 151 -1.06 -15.35 -2.67
CA HIS A 151 -2.17 -14.96 -3.53
C HIS A 151 -2.26 -13.44 -3.60
N ILE A 152 -2.40 -12.90 -4.80
CA ILE A 152 -2.56 -11.46 -5.01
C ILE A 152 -3.88 -11.20 -5.72
N VAL A 153 -4.62 -10.22 -5.22
CA VAL A 153 -5.81 -9.67 -5.88
C VAL A 153 -5.81 -8.16 -5.74
N ALA A 154 -6.15 -7.45 -6.80
CA ALA A 154 -6.23 -5.99 -6.81
C ALA A 154 -7.62 -5.51 -7.21
N CYS A 155 -8.00 -4.34 -6.69
CA CYS A 155 -9.27 -3.69 -6.95
C CYS A 155 -9.06 -2.17 -7.16
N TRP A 156 -9.64 -1.64 -8.24
CA TRP A 156 -9.58 -0.22 -8.59
C TRP A 156 -10.82 0.21 -9.37
N TRP A 157 -10.97 1.52 -9.55
CA TRP A 157 -12.01 2.11 -10.39
C TRP A 157 -11.57 2.13 -11.85
N ASP A 158 -12.33 1.46 -12.70
CA ASP A 158 -12.16 1.54 -14.14
C ASP A 158 -12.93 2.75 -14.68
N GLY A 159 -12.18 3.81 -14.98
CA GLY A 159 -12.75 5.07 -15.48
C GLY A 159 -13.38 4.96 -16.86
N GLU A 160 -12.93 4.03 -17.71
CA GLU A 160 -13.47 3.82 -19.06
C GLU A 160 -14.87 3.20 -18.96
N TYR A 161 -15.01 2.15 -18.15
CA TYR A 161 -16.26 1.41 -18.01
C TYR A 161 -17.13 1.88 -16.84
N LYS A 162 -16.67 2.87 -16.07
CA LYS A 162 -17.33 3.43 -14.87
C LYS A 162 -17.78 2.34 -13.90
N LYS A 163 -16.89 1.42 -13.58
CA LYS A 163 -17.18 0.28 -12.70
C LYS A 163 -15.97 -0.10 -11.87
N MET A 164 -16.23 -0.80 -10.77
CA MET A 164 -15.19 -1.50 -10.03
C MET A 164 -14.59 -2.61 -10.89
N HIS A 165 -13.26 -2.63 -11.02
CA HIS A 165 -12.51 -3.74 -11.57
C HIS A 165 -11.86 -4.52 -10.43
N VAL A 166 -11.94 -5.85 -10.50
CA VAL A 166 -11.24 -6.75 -9.57
C VAL A 166 -10.50 -7.78 -10.41
N THR A 167 -9.21 -7.96 -10.14
CA THR A 167 -8.40 -8.95 -10.86
C THR A 167 -8.84 -10.36 -10.52
N ARG A 168 -8.42 -11.32 -11.34
CA ARG A 168 -8.37 -12.71 -10.89
C ARG A 168 -7.35 -12.82 -9.76
N VAL A 169 -7.53 -13.83 -8.91
CA VAL A 169 -6.53 -14.18 -7.90
C VAL A 169 -5.34 -14.81 -8.62
N GLU A 170 -4.17 -14.19 -8.49
CA GLU A 170 -2.92 -14.73 -9.00
C GLU A 170 -2.21 -15.50 -7.88
N GLU A 171 -1.76 -16.73 -8.17
CA GLU A 171 -1.01 -17.57 -7.23
C GLU A 171 0.46 -17.58 -7.60
N PHE A 172 1.30 -17.34 -6.60
CA PHE A 172 2.75 -17.44 -6.68
C PHE A 172 3.24 -18.45 -5.64
N LYS A 173 4.19 -19.30 -6.05
CA LYS A 173 4.93 -20.17 -5.15
C LYS A 173 6.36 -19.69 -5.09
N PRO A 174 6.73 -18.88 -4.08
CA PRO A 174 8.11 -18.45 -3.93
C PRO A 174 9.00 -19.69 -3.84
N ASN A 175 9.95 -19.83 -4.76
CA ASN A 175 10.96 -20.88 -4.65
C ASN A 175 11.70 -20.63 -3.33
N ALA A 176 11.59 -21.58 -2.40
CA ALA A 176 12.10 -21.46 -1.05
C ALA A 176 13.59 -21.06 -1.04
N ILE A 177 13.88 -19.79 -0.77
CA ILE A 177 14.97 -19.23 0.05
C ILE A 177 14.55 -17.78 0.34
N ILE A 178 13.76 -17.57 1.39
CA ILE A 178 13.88 -16.35 2.18
C ILE A 178 14.08 -16.83 3.62
N ARG A 179 15.33 -17.13 3.96
CA ARG A 179 15.74 -17.20 5.37
C ARG A 179 15.94 -15.75 5.80
N ILE A 180 14.96 -15.20 6.51
CA ILE A 180 15.10 -13.97 7.30
C ILE A 180 15.74 -14.35 8.63
#